data_AF-F3Y8S5-F1
#
_entry.id   AF-F3Y8S5-F1
#
_cell.length_a   1.000
_cell.length_b   1.000
_cell.length_c   1.000
_cell.angle_alpha   90.00
_cell.angle_beta   90.00
_cell.angle_gamma   90.00
#
_symmetry.space_group_name_H-M   'P 1'
#
loop_
_entity.id
_entity.type
_entity.pdbx_description
1 polymer ?
#
loop_
_entity_poly.entity_id
_entity_poly.type
_entity_poly.pdbx_seq_one_letter_code
_entity_poly.pdbx_strand_id
1 'polypeptide(L)'
;MTTIYIYPKANVGLRGVAIGLDHKGLSLQKFSTTLKNKLENYIHSSCRKDIYVDVCDGSQSPEELLEKEEALVLISPYLKKEVKEKLPQIVLLTEDEFFSVSLDRIYRLIDNL
;
A
#
# COMPACT_ATOMS: atom_id res chain seq x y z
N MET A 1 -3.97 9.86 -14.40
CA MET A 1 -3.98 10.17 -12.95
C MET A 1 -3.73 8.84 -12.30
N THR A 2 -2.66 8.75 -11.52
CA THR A 2 -2.08 7.49 -11.07
C THR A 2 -2.37 7.30 -9.59
N THR A 3 -2.94 6.16 -9.21
CA THR A 3 -3.21 5.89 -7.79
C THR A 3 -2.21 4.91 -7.21
N ILE A 4 -1.58 5.29 -6.12
CA ILE A 4 -0.72 4.43 -5.32
C ILE A 4 -1.57 3.80 -4.22
N TYR A 5 -1.81 2.51 -4.34
CA TYR A 5 -2.56 1.73 -3.36
C TYR A 5 -1.62 1.08 -2.35
N ILE A 6 -1.78 1.38 -1.07
CA ILE A 6 -1.11 0.67 0.02
C ILE A 6 -2.03 -0.47 0.46
N TYR A 7 -1.50 -1.69 0.44
CA TYR A 7 -2.25 -2.90 0.76
C TYR A 7 -1.78 -3.50 2.11
N PRO A 8 -2.37 -3.09 3.25
CA PRO A 8 -1.96 -3.52 4.59
C PRO A 8 -2.17 -5.01 4.90
N LYS A 9 -3.23 -5.60 4.34
CA LYS A 9 -4.01 -6.74 4.84
C LYS A 9 -4.06 -6.87 6.37
N ALA A 10 -5.21 -6.49 6.93
CA ALA A 10 -5.72 -7.17 8.10
C ALA A 10 -6.28 -8.55 7.67
N ASN A 11 -6.09 -9.58 8.48
CA ASN A 11 -6.85 -10.83 8.33
C ASN A 11 -8.36 -10.51 8.31
N VAL A 12 -8.98 -10.50 7.12
CA VAL A 12 -10.43 -10.58 7.04
C VAL A 12 -10.76 -12.06 6.98
N GLY A 13 -10.92 -12.66 8.16
CA GLY A 13 -11.73 -13.86 8.27
C GLY A 13 -13.10 -13.57 7.68
N LEU A 14 -13.61 -14.54 6.90
CA LEU A 14 -14.93 -14.55 6.27
C LEU A 14 -15.98 -13.78 7.10
N ARG A 15 -16.63 -12.78 6.48
CA ARG A 15 -17.65 -11.87 7.04
C ARG A 15 -17.11 -10.77 7.96
N GLY A 16 -16.88 -9.59 7.38
CA GLY A 16 -17.38 -8.29 7.89
C GLY A 16 -17.16 -7.92 9.36
N VAL A 17 -16.28 -8.63 10.06
CA VAL A 17 -15.86 -8.39 11.43
C VAL A 17 -14.35 -8.38 11.32
N ALA A 18 -13.72 -7.34 11.84
CA ALA A 18 -12.30 -7.37 12.12
C ALA A 18 -12.05 -8.49 13.15
N ILE A 19 -11.92 -9.74 12.69
CA ILE A 19 -11.55 -10.88 13.53
C ILE A 19 -10.04 -10.76 13.73
N GLY A 20 -9.68 -9.83 14.58
CA GLY A 20 -8.33 -9.32 14.74
C GLY A 20 -8.30 -7.93 15.38
N LEU A 21 -9.06 -7.73 16.46
CA LEU A 21 -8.66 -6.80 17.53
C LEU A 21 -7.42 -7.36 18.29
N ASP A 22 -6.64 -8.24 17.67
CA ASP A 22 -5.25 -8.41 18.03
C ASP A 22 -4.57 -7.05 17.86
N HIS A 23 -3.80 -6.63 18.87
CA HIS A 23 -2.97 -5.42 18.84
C HIS A 23 -2.21 -5.22 17.52
N LYS A 24 -1.94 -6.30 16.78
CA LYS A 24 -1.34 -6.30 15.45
C LYS A 24 -2.22 -5.66 14.36
N GLY A 25 -3.53 -5.91 14.29
CA GLY A 25 -4.42 -5.33 13.25
C GLY A 25 -4.52 -3.80 13.34
N LEU A 26 -4.67 -3.30 14.57
CA LEU A 26 -4.66 -1.86 14.88
C LEU A 26 -3.30 -1.22 14.60
N SER A 27 -2.21 -1.98 14.77
CA SER A 27 -0.86 -1.53 14.45
C SER A 27 -0.61 -1.47 12.94
N LEU A 28 -1.04 -2.48 12.18
CA LEU A 28 -0.90 -2.50 10.71
C LEU A 28 -1.64 -1.34 10.04
N GLN A 29 -2.87 -1.05 10.49
CA GLN A 29 -3.61 0.11 9.99
C GLN A 29 -2.89 1.42 10.30
N LYS A 30 -2.37 1.59 11.53
CA LYS A 30 -1.55 2.77 11.89
C LYS A 30 -0.31 2.90 11.01
N PHE A 31 0.39 1.81 10.72
CA PHE A 31 1.56 1.82 9.83
C PHE A 31 1.18 2.21 8.41
N SER A 32 0.11 1.66 7.84
CA SER A 32 -0.35 2.02 6.49
C SER A 32 -0.86 3.45 6.39
N THR A 33 -1.55 3.97 7.40
CA THR A 33 -1.94 5.40 7.44
C THR A 33 -0.72 6.29 7.59
N THR A 34 0.27 5.91 8.41
CA THR A 34 1.53 6.66 8.54
C THR A 34 2.29 6.69 7.21
N LEU A 35 2.36 5.55 6.53
CA LEU A 35 2.97 5.44 5.21
C LEU A 35 2.22 6.31 4.20
N LYS A 36 0.89 6.24 4.14
CA LYS A 36 0.05 7.10 3.29
C LYS A 36 0.41 8.57 3.50
N ASN A 37 0.38 9.05 4.74
CA ASN A 37 0.67 10.45 5.05
C ASN A 37 2.08 10.86 4.61
N LYS A 38 3.08 9.98 4.74
CA LYS A 38 4.45 10.27 4.25
C LYS A 38 4.52 10.35 2.74
N LEU A 39 3.85 9.43 2.03
CA LEU A 39 3.80 9.44 0.57
C LEU A 39 3.03 10.68 0.05
N GLU A 40 1.90 11.02 0.65
CA GLU A 40 1.13 12.22 0.30
C GLU A 40 1.97 13.50 0.52
N ASN A 41 2.66 13.60 1.66
CA ASN A 41 3.57 14.73 1.90
C ASN A 41 4.70 14.81 0.88
N TYR A 42 5.28 13.67 0.49
CA TYR A 42 6.31 13.60 -0.54
C TYR A 42 5.77 14.08 -1.89
N ILE A 43 4.65 13.52 -2.34
CA ILE A 43 3.98 13.86 -3.61
C ILE A 43 3.61 15.35 -3.66
N HIS A 44 3.06 15.87 -2.57
CA HIS A 44 2.71 17.28 -2.45
C HIS A 44 3.96 18.18 -2.52
N SER A 45 5.05 17.79 -1.84
CA SER A 45 6.33 18.51 -1.89
C SER A 45 6.95 18.49 -3.28
N SER A 46 6.79 17.38 -4.01
CA SER A 46 7.22 17.21 -5.40
C SER A 46 6.27 17.84 -6.43
N CYS A 47 5.20 18.51 -5.99
CA CYS A 47 4.18 19.14 -6.85
C CYS A 47 3.49 18.20 -7.86
N ARG A 48 3.52 16.88 -7.61
CA ARG A 48 2.89 15.85 -8.45
C ARG A 48 1.39 15.78 -8.14
N LYS A 49 0.57 16.57 -8.85
CA LYS A 49 -0.90 16.59 -8.66
C LYS A 49 -1.62 15.45 -9.38
N ASP A 50 -0.90 14.72 -10.22
CA ASP A 50 -1.36 13.58 -11.00
C ASP A 50 -1.37 12.27 -10.20
N ILE A 51 -0.78 12.25 -9.00
CA ILE A 51 -0.67 11.06 -8.15
C ILE A 51 -1.56 11.19 -6.92
N TYR A 52 -2.35 10.14 -6.65
CA TYR A 52 -3.12 9.99 -5.42
C TYR A 52 -2.61 8.80 -4.61
N VAL A 53 -2.77 8.81 -3.29
CA VAL A 53 -2.38 7.70 -2.42
C VAL A 53 -3.58 7.23 -1.62
N ASP A 54 -3.83 5.92 -1.63
CA ASP A 54 -4.93 5.35 -0.87
C ASP A 54 -4.53 4.09 -0.12
N VAL A 55 -5.24 3.80 0.98
CA VAL A 55 -5.04 2.58 1.76
C VAL A 55 -6.21 1.65 1.49
N CYS A 56 -5.94 0.48 0.93
CA CYS A 56 -6.97 -0.51 0.65
C CYS A 56 -7.55 -1.12 1.92
N ASP A 57 -8.86 -1.32 1.91
CA ASP A 57 -9.60 -2.06 2.94
C ASP A 57 -9.51 -3.59 2.77
N GLY A 58 -8.98 -4.05 1.63
CA GLY A 58 -8.86 -5.47 1.27
C GLY A 58 -10.10 -6.06 0.62
N SER A 59 -11.09 -5.24 0.24
CA SER A 59 -12.28 -5.68 -0.50
C SER A 59 -11.97 -6.13 -1.93
N GLN A 60 -10.91 -5.57 -2.53
CA GLN A 60 -10.41 -5.90 -3.86
C GLN A 60 -9.03 -6.55 -3.76
N SER A 61 -8.71 -7.42 -4.70
CA SER A 61 -7.35 -7.94 -4.91
C SER A 61 -6.43 -6.88 -5.53
N PRO A 62 -5.11 -6.98 -5.33
CA PRO A 62 -4.13 -6.13 -6.02
C PRO A 62 -4.31 -6.07 -7.54
N GLU A 63 -4.66 -7.20 -8.16
CA GLU A 63 -4.87 -7.34 -9.59
C GLU A 63 -6.12 -6.56 -10.04
N GLU A 64 -7.24 -6.66 -9.32
CA GLU A 64 -8.48 -5.90 -9.60
C GLU A 64 -8.30 -4.38 -9.47
N LEU A 65 -7.30 -3.91 -8.70
CA LEU A 65 -6.97 -2.48 -8.63
C LEU A 65 -6.24 -2.00 -9.87
N LEU A 66 -5.39 -2.86 -10.47
CA LEU A 66 -4.64 -2.55 -11.68
C LEU A 66 -5.51 -2.54 -12.95
N GLU A 67 -6.64 -3.24 -12.95
CA GLU A 67 -7.56 -3.25 -14.09
C GLU A 67 -8.38 -1.96 -14.24
N LYS A 68 -8.51 -1.18 -13.16
CA LYS A 68 -9.39 0.00 -13.12
C LYS A 68 -8.73 1.27 -13.67
N GLU A 69 -7.47 1.48 -13.33
CA GLU A 69 -6.73 2.70 -13.63
C GLU A 69 -5.21 2.47 -13.62
N GLU A 70 -4.43 3.46 -14.06
CA GLU A 70 -2.99 3.45 -13.85
C GLU A 70 -2.71 3.47 -12.35
N ALA A 71 -2.22 2.34 -11.84
CA ALA A 71 -2.02 2.15 -10.41
C ALA A 71 -0.67 1.52 -10.10
N LEU A 72 -0.14 1.87 -8.94
CA LEU A 72 1.02 1.23 -8.31
C LEU A 72 0.54 0.63 -6.98
N VAL A 73 0.66 -0.68 -6.82
CA VAL A 73 0.20 -1.37 -5.61
C VAL A 73 1.39 -1.71 -4.72
N LEU A 74 1.46 -1.07 -3.56
CA LEU A 74 2.45 -1.30 -2.52
C LEU A 74 1.92 -2.37 -1.55
N ILE A 75 2.48 -3.57 -1.63
CA ILE A 75 2.05 -4.72 -0.84
C ILE A 75 2.84 -4.82 0.45
N SER A 76 2.14 -4.94 1.57
CA SER A 76 2.74 -5.22 2.89
C SER A 76 3.67 -6.44 2.85
N PRO A 77 4.83 -6.41 3.55
CA PRO A 77 5.77 -7.53 3.62
C PRO A 77 5.12 -8.83 4.10
N TYR A 78 4.05 -8.72 4.90
CA TYR A 78 3.32 -9.84 5.48
C TYR A 78 2.45 -10.61 4.47
N LEU A 79 2.37 -10.14 3.22
CA LEU A 79 1.54 -10.70 2.15
C LEU A 79 2.33 -11.26 0.99
N LYS A 80 3.64 -11.37 1.14
CA LYS A 80 4.54 -11.94 0.14
C LYS A 80 4.09 -13.30 -0.41
N LYS A 81 3.39 -14.11 0.40
CA LYS A 81 2.91 -15.44 0.00
C LYS A 81 1.60 -15.43 -0.79
N GLU A 82 0.87 -14.31 -0.77
CA GLU A 82 -0.46 -14.19 -1.35
C GLU A 82 -0.42 -13.54 -2.74
N VAL A 83 0.62 -12.76 -3.01
CA VAL A 83 0.89 -12.22 -4.34
C VAL A 83 1.38 -13.36 -5.24
N LYS A 84 0.50 -13.83 -6.12
CA LYS A 84 0.80 -14.92 -7.06
C LYS A 84 1.58 -14.43 -8.27
N GLU A 85 1.31 -13.20 -8.73
CA GLU A 85 1.90 -12.63 -9.93
C GLU A 85 2.85 -11.47 -9.61
N LYS A 86 4.05 -11.51 -10.20
CA LYS A 86 5.01 -10.41 -10.11
C LYS A 86 4.80 -9.46 -11.28
N LEU A 87 3.79 -8.61 -11.16
CA LEU A 87 3.61 -7.49 -12.06
C LEU A 87 4.55 -6.34 -11.64
N PRO A 88 5.13 -5.58 -12.58
CA PRO A 88 6.02 -4.46 -12.25
C PRO A 88 5.30 -3.35 -11.48
N GLN A 89 3.97 -3.25 -11.63
CA GLN A 89 3.12 -2.34 -10.86
C GLN A 89 2.83 -2.85 -9.44
N ILE A 90 3.21 -4.08 -9.09
CA ILE A 90 3.05 -4.64 -7.74
C ILE A 90 4.41 -4.64 -7.05
N VAL A 91 4.55 -3.77 -6.07
CA VAL A 91 5.78 -3.59 -5.32
C VAL A 91 5.61 -4.19 -3.94
N LEU A 92 6.35 -5.26 -3.66
CA LEU A 92 6.44 -5.77 -2.30
C LEU A 92 7.32 -4.84 -1.47
N LEU A 93 6.75 -4.33 -0.38
CA LEU A 93 7.44 -3.54 0.62
C LEU A 93 8.30 -4.42 1.51
N THR A 94 9.43 -3.88 1.92
CA THR A 94 10.21 -4.37 3.08
C THR A 94 9.55 -3.94 4.38
N GLU A 95 9.95 -4.54 5.50
CA GLU A 95 9.47 -4.12 6.82
C GLU A 95 9.86 -2.67 7.14
N ASP A 96 11.07 -2.25 6.80
CA ASP A 96 11.50 -0.85 6.96
C ASP A 96 10.66 0.13 6.14
N GLU A 97 10.32 -0.20 4.89
CA GLU A 97 9.44 0.62 4.07
C GLU A 97 8.02 0.67 4.65
N PHE A 98 7.49 -0.48 5.08
CA PHE A 98 6.15 -0.56 5.65
C PHE A 98 6.04 0.20 6.98
N PHE A 99 7.06 0.12 7.84
CA PHE A 99 7.16 0.90 9.07
C PHE A 99 7.60 2.35 8.84
N SER A 100 7.76 2.76 7.58
CA SER A 100 8.15 4.12 7.22
C SER A 100 9.51 4.55 7.79
N VAL A 101 10.40 3.60 8.05
CA VAL A 101 11.77 3.83 8.52
C VAL A 101 12.65 4.29 7.35
N SER A 102 12.53 3.65 6.18
CA SER A 102 13.26 4.00 4.97
C SER A 102 12.35 3.95 3.75
N LEU A 103 12.24 5.06 3.02
CA LEU A 103 11.32 5.20 1.87
C LEU A 103 12.01 5.60 0.57
N ASP A 104 13.35 5.65 0.55
CA ASP A 104 14.14 6.15 -0.59
C ASP A 104 13.82 5.41 -1.89
N ARG A 105 13.68 4.08 -1.81
CA ARG A 105 13.29 3.24 -2.95
C ARG A 105 11.87 3.55 -3.43
N ILE A 106 10.93 3.77 -2.51
CA ILE A 106 9.53 4.09 -2.86
C ILE A 106 9.45 5.47 -3.50
N TYR A 107 10.13 6.47 -2.95
CA TYR A 107 10.19 7.81 -3.53
C TYR A 107 10.75 7.79 -4.95
N ARG A 108 11.85 7.06 -5.18
CA ARG A 108 12.38 6.87 -6.55
C ARG A 108 11.39 6.20 -7.47
N LEU A 109 10.63 5.21 -6.99
CA LEU A 109 9.59 4.58 -7.81
C LEU A 109 8.51 5.60 -8.20
N ILE A 110 8.06 6.42 -7.24
CA ILE A 110 7.09 7.50 -7.47
C ILE A 110 7.59 8.53 -8.47
N ASP A 111 8.87 8.90 -8.40
CA ASP A 111 9.47 9.85 -9.35
C ASP A 111 9.52 9.31 -10.79
N ASN A 112 9.49 7.99 -10.97
CA ASN A 112 9.51 7.31 -12.27
C ASN A 112 8.11 6.91 -12.78
N LEU A 113 7.05 7.14 -11.99
CA LEU A 113 5.66 7.07 -12.48
C LEU A 113 5.36 8.25 -13.37
#